data_AF-A0A8B7XW01-F1
#
_entry.id   AF-A0A8B7XW01-F1
#
_cell.length_a   1.000
_cell.length_b   1.000
_cell.length_c   1.000
_cell.angle_alpha   90.00
_cell.angle_beta   90.00
_cell.angle_gamma   90.00
#
_symmetry.space_group_name_H-M   'P 1'
#
loop_
_entity.id
_entity.type
_entity.pdbx_description
1 polymer ?
#
loop_
_entity_poly.entity_id
_entity_poly.type
_entity_poly.pdbx_seq_one_letter_code
_entity_poly.pdbx_strand_id
1 'polypeptide(L)'
;MVAGGFVCLGFVTTSLASRVLQVVLYVVFLIAVGQGFANVLTRSSLGAHFDVKGFAMASGIARIGSSLSLICFPPLMQLFKTTYGWRGAMLLLGSIGAHITVSGALLIPPLSLRRTGSQTRDGYQILPDRSPEHQQDGACILASIKPICVKIEGVFDLSLMKTLNFWIVALISVTTRLNQSAWYIYFVPRTVAIGFSYEEATIMVTVAALFQLVITLLGSAAVYTEKVQVTSVMTVSVTLVAVAFFVDPWTTSWWSVSANAALFVSSMGLVFNLAEIMVKEFIGVEKMANALGWIGFLSGTVRPLAGFIPGWIYDNTGGYGKAFCILGAMQITALVPLVIKRLKQ
;
A
#
# COMPACT_ATOMS: atom_id res chain seq x y z
N MET A 1 -14.93 9.92 3.50
CA MET A 1 -15.02 11.14 4.34
C MET A 1 -14.34 10.94 5.70
N VAL A 2 -14.80 10.01 6.56
CA VAL A 2 -14.22 9.76 7.90
C VAL A 2 -12.68 9.62 7.89
N ALA A 3 -12.15 8.86 6.94
CA ALA A 3 -10.70 8.69 6.76
C ALA A 3 -9.90 10.01 6.68
N GLY A 4 -10.40 11.01 5.94
CA GLY A 4 -9.71 12.31 5.81
C GLY A 4 -9.76 13.12 7.10
N GLY A 5 -10.84 13.00 7.88
CA GLY A 5 -10.94 13.59 9.22
C GLY A 5 -9.91 13.02 10.19
N PHE A 6 -9.73 11.70 10.21
CA PHE A 6 -8.70 11.04 11.02
C PHE A 6 -7.29 11.49 10.65
N VAL A 7 -6.98 11.61 9.35
CA VAL A 7 -5.68 12.07 8.86
C VAL A 7 -5.43 13.53 9.28
N CYS A 8 -6.39 14.43 9.06
CA CYS A 8 -6.27 15.83 9.44
C CYS A 8 -6.08 15.99 10.96
N LEU A 9 -6.93 15.35 11.75
CA LEU A 9 -6.84 15.38 13.21
C LEU A 9 -5.51 14.82 13.72
N GLY A 10 -5.01 13.74 13.10
CA GLY A 10 -3.71 13.15 13.43
C GLY A 10 -2.54 14.13 13.22
N PHE A 11 -2.53 14.86 12.11
CA PHE A 11 -1.50 15.86 11.84
C PHE A 11 -1.61 17.07 12.78
N VAL A 12 -2.83 17.56 13.05
CA VAL A 12 -3.07 18.67 13.99
C VAL A 12 -2.62 18.32 15.40
N THR A 13 -3.02 17.15 15.91
CA THR A 13 -2.62 16.67 17.24
C THR A 13 -1.11 16.42 17.33
N THR A 14 -0.48 15.96 16.24
CA THR A 14 0.99 15.81 16.15
C THR A 14 1.71 17.16 16.25
N SER A 15 1.16 18.23 15.67
CA SER A 15 1.73 19.58 15.79
C SER A 15 1.78 20.07 17.25
N LEU A 16 0.77 19.71 18.04
CA LEU A 16 0.65 20.06 19.46
C LEU A 16 1.47 19.15 20.39
N ALA A 17 2.08 18.09 19.87
CA ALA A 17 2.81 17.13 20.68
C ALA A 17 4.04 17.75 21.37
N SER A 18 4.20 17.40 22.65
CA SER A 18 5.34 17.81 23.48
C SER A 18 6.27 16.64 23.79
N ARG A 19 5.82 15.39 23.59
CA ARG A 19 6.58 14.16 23.84
C ARG A 19 6.64 13.30 22.58
N VAL A 20 7.77 12.63 22.36
CA VAL A 20 7.94 11.69 21.23
C VAL A 20 6.88 10.59 21.25
N LEU A 21 6.54 10.07 22.43
CA LEU A 21 5.49 9.06 22.57
C LEU A 21 4.13 9.56 22.05
N GLN A 22 3.77 10.84 22.27
CA GLN A 22 2.54 11.41 21.74
C GLN A 22 2.55 11.44 20.21
N VAL A 23 3.67 11.84 19.61
CA VAL A 23 3.84 11.83 18.14
C VAL A 23 3.62 10.41 17.59
N VAL A 24 4.26 9.41 18.19
CA VAL A 24 4.11 8.01 17.76
C VAL A 24 2.65 7.56 17.85
N LEU A 25 1.99 7.83 18.98
CA LEU A 25 0.59 7.43 19.18
C LEU A 25 -0.35 8.11 18.17
N TYR A 26 -0.22 9.41 17.92
CA TYR A 26 -1.08 10.12 16.97
C TYR A 26 -0.82 9.68 15.51
N VAL A 27 0.44 9.47 15.13
CA VAL A 27 0.78 8.97 13.80
C VAL A 27 0.21 7.57 13.58
N VAL A 28 0.32 6.67 14.56
CA VAL A 28 -0.16 5.29 14.43
C VAL A 28 -1.69 5.19 14.50
N PHE A 29 -2.31 5.80 15.51
CA PHE A 29 -3.74 5.59 15.77
C PHE A 29 -4.66 6.53 14.97
N LEU A 30 -4.17 7.69 14.53
CA LEU A 30 -4.99 8.64 13.76
C LEU A 30 -4.58 8.63 12.28
N ILE A 31 -3.32 8.96 11.99
CA ILE A 31 -2.87 9.12 10.60
C ILE A 31 -2.87 7.78 9.86
N ALA A 32 -2.26 6.73 10.43
CA ALA A 32 -2.13 5.45 9.75
C ALA A 32 -3.48 4.73 9.60
N VAL A 33 -4.37 4.80 10.60
CA VAL A 33 -5.72 4.26 10.52
C VAL A 33 -6.54 4.97 9.44
N GLY A 34 -6.52 6.31 9.42
CA GLY A 34 -7.21 7.09 8.39
C GLY A 34 -6.70 6.78 6.98
N GLN A 35 -5.38 6.72 6.79
CA GLN A 35 -4.76 6.31 5.53
C GLN A 35 -5.10 4.87 5.13
N GLY A 36 -5.16 3.95 6.10
CA GLY A 36 -5.55 2.56 5.88
C GLY A 36 -6.95 2.44 5.27
N PHE A 37 -7.93 3.12 5.86
CA PHE A 37 -9.30 3.17 5.32
C PHE A 37 -9.35 3.80 3.92
N ALA A 38 -8.70 4.94 3.72
CA ALA A 38 -8.68 5.62 2.42
C ALA A 38 -8.08 4.72 1.33
N ASN A 39 -6.98 4.04 1.62
CA ASN A 39 -6.27 3.19 0.66
C ASN A 39 -7.09 1.96 0.26
N VAL A 40 -7.68 1.24 1.22
CA VAL A 40 -8.49 0.04 0.92
C VAL A 40 -9.74 0.41 0.14
N LEU A 41 -10.51 1.41 0.61
CA LEU A 41 -11.78 1.80 0.00
C LEU A 41 -11.61 2.33 -1.43
N THR A 42 -10.57 3.15 -1.67
CA THR A 42 -10.33 3.71 -3.01
C THR A 42 -9.99 2.60 -4.00
N ARG A 43 -9.13 1.64 -3.60
CA ARG A 43 -8.70 0.55 -4.47
C ARG A 43 -9.81 -0.46 -4.73
N SER A 44 -10.61 -0.81 -3.73
CA SER A 44 -11.76 -1.69 -3.91
C SER A 44 -12.85 -1.04 -4.77
N SER A 45 -13.11 0.26 -4.56
CA SER A 45 -14.05 1.02 -5.39
C SER A 45 -13.59 1.07 -6.85
N LEU A 46 -12.30 1.36 -7.09
CA LEU A 46 -11.71 1.33 -8.43
C LEU A 46 -11.84 -0.06 -9.08
N GLY A 47 -11.60 -1.11 -8.28
CA GLY A 47 -11.79 -2.50 -8.69
C GLY A 47 -13.21 -2.82 -9.12
N ALA A 48 -14.21 -2.20 -8.49
CA ALA A 48 -15.62 -2.43 -8.75
C ALA A 48 -16.20 -1.63 -9.92
N HIS A 49 -15.57 -0.52 -10.32
CA HIS A 49 -16.06 0.33 -11.42
C HIS A 49 -15.58 -0.10 -12.80
N PHE A 50 -14.36 -0.63 -12.88
CA PHE A 50 -13.76 -1.03 -14.14
C PHE A 50 -13.77 -2.55 -14.24
N ASP A 51 -13.79 -3.10 -15.45
CA ASP A 51 -13.49 -4.53 -15.64
C ASP A 51 -11.99 -4.80 -15.45
N VAL A 52 -11.55 -6.06 -15.52
CA VAL A 52 -10.13 -6.43 -15.34
C VAL A 52 -9.23 -5.66 -16.31
N LYS A 53 -9.63 -5.56 -17.59
CA LYS A 53 -8.91 -4.81 -18.63
C LYS A 53 -8.81 -3.32 -18.29
N GLY A 54 -9.94 -2.64 -18.12
CA GLY A 54 -9.97 -1.20 -17.82
C GLY A 54 -9.29 -0.85 -16.49
N PHE A 55 -9.30 -1.77 -15.53
CA PHE A 55 -8.65 -1.58 -14.24
C PHE A 55 -7.13 -1.48 -14.34
N ALA A 56 -6.49 -2.14 -15.31
CA ALA A 56 -5.05 -2.02 -15.50
C ALA A 56 -4.63 -0.57 -15.78
N MET A 57 -5.33 0.10 -16.71
CA MET A 57 -5.06 1.51 -17.03
C MET A 57 -5.52 2.44 -15.89
N ALA A 58 -6.70 2.20 -15.32
CA ALA A 58 -7.24 3.05 -14.25
C ALA A 58 -6.38 3.01 -12.98
N SER A 59 -5.87 1.83 -12.59
CA SER A 59 -4.92 1.68 -11.48
C SER A 59 -3.59 2.38 -11.79
N GLY A 60 -3.08 2.24 -13.02
CA GLY A 60 -1.90 2.96 -13.48
C GLY A 60 -2.03 4.49 -13.35
N ILE A 61 -3.15 5.06 -13.80
CA ILE A 61 -3.44 6.50 -13.66
C ILE A 61 -3.57 6.89 -12.19
N ALA A 62 -4.32 6.12 -11.38
CA ALA A 62 -4.46 6.38 -9.95
C ALA A 62 -3.10 6.35 -9.22
N ARG A 63 -2.14 5.56 -9.71
CA ARG A 63 -0.80 5.42 -9.14
C ARG A 63 0.12 6.61 -9.42
N ILE A 64 -0.16 7.44 -10.41
CA ILE A 64 0.61 8.66 -10.74
C ILE A 64 0.75 9.58 -9.52
N GLY A 65 -0.26 9.61 -8.64
CA GLY A 65 -0.20 10.39 -7.40
C GLY A 65 1.01 10.05 -6.51
N SER A 66 1.50 8.80 -6.54
CA SER A 66 2.70 8.41 -5.78
C SER A 66 4.00 8.98 -6.38
N SER A 67 4.10 9.08 -7.69
CA SER A 67 5.22 9.75 -8.36
C SER A 67 5.19 11.25 -8.08
N LEU A 68 4.01 11.87 -8.19
CA LEU A 68 3.83 13.29 -7.87
C LEU A 68 4.17 13.60 -6.42
N SER A 69 3.83 12.71 -5.48
CA SER A 69 4.23 12.91 -4.09
C SER A 69 5.74 12.88 -3.93
N LEU A 70 6.46 11.95 -4.58
CA LEU A 70 7.91 11.90 -4.49
C LEU A 70 8.62 13.08 -5.15
N ILE A 71 8.02 13.68 -6.18
CA ILE A 71 8.56 14.87 -6.86
C ILE A 71 8.31 16.12 -6.02
N CYS A 72 7.08 16.31 -5.53
CA CYS A 72 6.66 17.57 -4.92
C CYS A 72 6.88 17.61 -3.41
N PHE A 73 6.68 16.51 -2.68
CA PHE A 73 6.73 16.55 -1.21
C PHE A 73 8.12 16.84 -0.64
N PRO A 74 9.23 16.26 -1.12
CA PRO A 74 10.54 16.55 -0.52
C PRO A 74 10.89 18.05 -0.51
N PRO A 75 10.84 18.80 -1.63
CA PRO A 75 11.13 20.24 -1.61
C PRO A 75 10.08 21.03 -0.82
N LEU A 76 8.80 20.65 -0.92
CA LEU A 76 7.72 21.32 -0.19
C LEU A 76 7.87 21.13 1.34
N MET A 77 8.26 19.95 1.78
CA MET A 77 8.52 19.65 3.20
C MET A 77 9.72 20.44 3.71
N GLN A 78 10.78 20.53 2.91
CA GLN A 78 11.96 21.33 3.25
C GLN A 78 11.57 22.80 3.41
N LEU A 79 10.78 23.35 2.48
CA LEU A 79 10.24 24.70 2.57
C LEU A 79 9.37 24.91 3.81
N PHE A 80 8.42 24.01 4.08
CA PHE A 80 7.55 24.13 5.26
C PHE A 80 8.35 24.10 6.56
N LYS A 81 9.36 23.22 6.63
CA LYS A 81 10.24 23.11 7.79
C LYS A 81 11.10 24.35 7.98
N THR A 82 11.65 24.95 6.92
CA THR A 82 12.51 26.14 7.04
C THR A 82 11.73 27.41 7.35
N THR A 83 10.54 27.59 6.77
CA THR A 83 9.73 28.80 6.98
C THR A 83 8.86 28.75 8.24
N TYR A 84 8.21 27.61 8.52
CA TYR A 84 7.20 27.51 9.59
C TYR A 84 7.59 26.55 10.72
N GLY A 85 8.79 25.97 10.65
CA GLY A 85 9.21 24.92 11.58
C GLY A 85 8.43 23.62 11.39
N TRP A 86 8.79 22.60 12.17
CA TRP A 86 8.15 21.28 12.05
C TRP A 86 6.68 21.29 12.48
N ARG A 87 6.30 22.13 13.46
CA ARG A 87 4.91 22.23 13.94
C ARG A 87 4.00 22.85 12.89
N GLY A 88 4.43 23.94 12.26
CA GLY A 88 3.70 24.56 11.15
C GLY A 88 3.61 23.61 9.94
N ALA A 89 4.70 22.89 9.64
CA ALA A 89 4.69 21.86 8.59
C ALA A 89 3.62 20.79 8.83
N MET A 90 3.48 20.27 10.06
CA MET A 90 2.43 19.29 10.39
C MET A 90 1.03 19.85 10.19
N LEU A 91 0.76 21.11 10.52
CA LEU A 91 -0.54 21.73 10.27
C LEU A 91 -0.85 21.85 8.77
N LEU A 92 0.13 22.27 7.97
CA LEU A 92 -0.01 22.35 6.51
C LEU A 92 -0.27 20.98 5.89
N LEU A 93 0.42 19.93 6.38
CA LEU A 93 0.16 18.54 5.99
C LEU A 93 -1.24 18.07 6.38
N GLY A 94 -1.73 18.49 7.55
CA GLY A 94 -3.11 18.26 7.97
C GLY A 94 -4.12 18.86 7.00
N SER A 95 -3.90 20.10 6.56
CA SER A 95 -4.73 20.78 5.56
C SER A 95 -4.70 20.08 4.20
N ILE A 96 -3.52 19.68 3.71
CA ILE A 96 -3.40 18.89 2.48
C ILE A 96 -4.12 17.54 2.65
N GLY A 97 -3.90 16.85 3.78
CA GLY A 97 -4.55 15.57 4.09
C GLY A 97 -6.07 15.66 4.21
N ALA A 98 -6.62 16.80 4.64
CA ALA A 98 -8.07 17.01 4.72
C ALA A 98 -8.76 16.91 3.35
N HIS A 99 -8.04 17.16 2.24
CA HIS A 99 -8.56 17.01 0.88
C HIS A 99 -8.97 15.56 0.56
N ILE A 100 -8.44 14.56 1.28
CA ILE A 100 -8.90 13.16 1.20
C ILE A 100 -10.41 13.05 1.51
N THR A 101 -10.94 13.93 2.36
CA THR A 101 -12.38 13.98 2.67
C THR A 101 -13.19 14.32 1.43
N VAL A 102 -12.76 15.33 0.68
CA VAL A 102 -13.40 15.81 -0.54
C VAL A 102 -13.27 14.76 -1.64
N SER A 103 -12.06 14.22 -1.87
CA SER A 103 -11.86 13.13 -2.83
C SER A 103 -12.67 11.89 -2.50
N GLY A 104 -12.82 11.56 -1.21
CA GLY A 104 -13.64 10.45 -0.76
C GLY A 104 -15.14 10.66 -0.91
N ALA A 105 -15.61 11.91 -0.98
CA ALA A 105 -17.02 12.21 -1.26
C ALA A 105 -17.38 11.97 -2.74
N LEU A 106 -16.38 11.95 -3.63
CA LEU A 106 -16.55 11.62 -5.05
C LEU A 106 -16.61 10.12 -5.31
N LEU A 107 -16.32 9.27 -4.32
CA LEU A 107 -16.44 7.82 -4.47
C LEU A 107 -17.92 7.42 -4.46
N ILE A 108 -18.49 7.30 -5.65
CA ILE A 108 -19.86 6.84 -5.87
C ILE A 108 -19.84 5.31 -5.96
N PRO A 109 -20.71 4.56 -5.27
CA PRO A 109 -20.77 3.10 -5.42
C PRO A 109 -21.36 2.70 -6.79
N PRO A 110 -20.85 1.64 -7.43
CA PRO A 110 -21.35 1.19 -8.72
C PRO A 110 -22.79 0.65 -8.61
N LEU A 111 -23.58 0.82 -9.68
CA LEU A 111 -25.00 0.45 -9.73
C LEU A 111 -25.28 -1.02 -9.40
N SER A 112 -24.34 -1.92 -9.69
CA SER A 112 -24.43 -3.35 -9.37
C SER A 112 -24.50 -3.62 -7.86
N LEU A 113 -23.73 -2.89 -7.04
CA LEU A 113 -23.76 -2.98 -5.58
C LEU A 113 -24.97 -2.27 -4.96
N ARG A 114 -25.56 -1.30 -5.68
CA ARG A 114 -26.80 -0.62 -5.25
C ARG A 114 -28.03 -1.54 -5.37
N ARG A 115 -28.03 -2.47 -6.34
CA ARG A 115 -29.15 -3.40 -6.60
C ARG A 115 -29.26 -4.50 -5.55
N THR A 116 -28.14 -5.00 -5.03
CA THR A 116 -28.11 -5.99 -3.94
C THR A 116 -28.62 -5.42 -2.63
N GLY A 117 -28.31 -4.14 -2.34
CA GLY A 117 -28.83 -3.44 -1.16
C GLY A 117 -30.30 -2.99 -1.28
N SER A 118 -30.83 -2.84 -2.50
CA SER A 118 -32.27 -2.54 -2.71
C SER A 118 -33.13 -3.80 -2.66
N GLN A 119 -32.64 -4.96 -3.11
CA GLN A 119 -33.38 -6.23 -2.95
C GLN A 119 -33.55 -6.64 -1.48
N THR A 120 -32.71 -6.16 -0.56
CA THR A 120 -32.91 -6.34 0.89
C THR A 120 -33.93 -5.38 1.51
N ARG A 121 -34.41 -4.37 0.77
CA ARG A 121 -35.39 -3.39 1.27
C ARG A 121 -36.84 -3.71 0.93
N ASP A 122 -37.10 -4.49 -0.13
CA ASP A 122 -38.47 -4.79 -0.58
C ASP A 122 -38.96 -6.22 -0.22
N GLY A 123 -38.24 -6.92 0.64
CA GLY A 123 -38.69 -8.19 1.20
C GLY A 123 -39.20 -8.03 2.63
N TYR A 124 -40.49 -7.69 2.80
CA TYR A 124 -41.16 -7.98 4.08
C TYR A 124 -41.09 -9.50 4.30
N GLN A 125 -40.14 -9.97 5.10
CA GLN A 125 -40.22 -11.31 5.68
C GLN A 125 -41.38 -11.29 6.67
N ILE A 126 -42.47 -11.98 6.32
CA ILE A 126 -43.57 -12.27 7.24
C ILE A 126 -42.99 -13.11 8.37
N LEU A 127 -42.93 -12.53 9.57
CA LEU A 127 -42.61 -13.26 10.81
C LEU A 127 -43.68 -14.35 10.99
N PRO A 128 -43.31 -15.63 11.18
CA PRO A 128 -44.26 -16.65 11.57
C PRO A 128 -44.89 -16.25 12.91
N ASP A 129 -46.21 -16.17 12.93
CA ASP A 129 -47.01 -15.89 14.11
C ASP A 129 -46.76 -17.00 15.14
N ARG A 130 -45.93 -16.72 16.15
CA ARG A 130 -45.66 -17.65 17.25
C ARG A 130 -46.40 -17.13 18.48
N SER A 131 -47.55 -17.74 18.73
CA SER A 131 -48.28 -17.63 19.99
C SER A 131 -47.36 -17.97 21.17
N PRO A 132 -47.54 -17.33 22.34
CA PRO A 132 -46.55 -17.35 23.40
C PRO A 132 -46.62 -18.65 24.21
N GLU A 133 -45.69 -19.57 23.99
CA GLU A 133 -45.37 -20.60 24.98
C GLU A 133 -44.26 -20.09 25.91
N HIS A 134 -44.63 -20.01 27.18
CA HIS A 134 -43.78 -19.75 28.32
C HIS A 134 -42.68 -20.81 28.42
N GLN A 135 -41.41 -20.39 28.38
CA GLN A 135 -40.35 -21.02 29.15
C GLN A 135 -39.23 -20.01 29.43
N GLN A 136 -39.24 -19.52 30.67
CA GLN A 136 -38.07 -18.96 31.33
C GLN A 136 -36.97 -20.02 31.33
N ASP A 137 -35.76 -19.68 30.87
CA ASP A 137 -34.51 -20.19 31.46
C ASP A 137 -33.28 -19.41 30.94
N GLY A 138 -32.39 -19.09 31.89
CA GLY A 138 -31.14 -18.31 31.83
C GLY A 138 -30.56 -17.91 30.48
N ALA A 139 -30.71 -16.62 30.14
CA ALA A 139 -30.05 -15.99 29.00
C ALA A 139 -28.51 -16.02 29.15
N CYS A 140 -27.90 -16.97 28.46
CA CYS A 140 -26.45 -17.10 28.37
C CYS A 140 -25.88 -15.99 27.48
N ILE A 141 -24.91 -15.22 27.98
CA ILE A 141 -24.16 -14.17 27.27
C ILE A 141 -23.64 -14.66 25.89
N LEU A 142 -23.41 -15.97 25.76
CA LEU A 142 -23.02 -16.66 24.51
C LEU A 142 -24.07 -16.57 23.38
N ALA A 143 -25.35 -16.43 23.68
CA ALA A 143 -26.41 -16.29 22.67
C ALA A 143 -26.38 -14.91 21.99
N SER A 144 -25.98 -13.85 22.71
CA SER A 144 -25.79 -12.50 22.17
C SER A 144 -24.48 -12.35 21.39
N ILE A 145 -23.47 -13.18 21.68
CA ILE A 145 -22.16 -13.15 20.99
C ILE A 145 -22.19 -13.90 19.66
N LYS A 146 -22.98 -14.98 19.54
CA LYS A 146 -23.12 -15.75 18.28
C LYS A 146 -23.40 -14.89 17.03
N PRO A 147 -24.38 -13.98 17.01
CA PRO A 147 -24.64 -13.16 15.82
C PRO A 147 -23.50 -12.18 15.50
N ILE A 148 -22.78 -11.70 16.53
CA ILE A 148 -21.61 -10.85 16.36
C ILE A 148 -20.44 -11.67 15.78
N CYS A 149 -20.19 -12.87 16.31
CA CYS A 149 -19.17 -13.78 15.79
C CYS A 149 -19.43 -14.20 14.35
N VAL A 150 -20.67 -14.53 13.98
CA VAL A 150 -21.03 -14.87 12.59
C VAL A 150 -20.85 -13.67 11.66
N LYS A 151 -21.19 -12.46 12.13
CA LYS A 151 -20.97 -11.22 11.37
C LYS A 151 -19.48 -10.88 11.22
N ILE A 152 -18.68 -11.10 12.27
CA ILE A 152 -17.22 -10.97 12.23
C ILE A 152 -16.63 -12.01 11.27
N GLU A 153 -17.07 -13.27 11.33
CA GLU A 153 -16.60 -14.34 10.46
C GLU A 153 -16.92 -14.06 8.98
N GLY A 154 -18.12 -13.52 8.70
CA GLY A 154 -18.49 -13.03 7.37
C GLY A 154 -17.70 -11.81 6.90
N VAL A 155 -17.27 -10.94 7.82
CA VAL A 155 -16.46 -9.75 7.50
C VAL A 155 -14.98 -10.11 7.29
N PHE A 156 -14.42 -11.00 8.11
CA PHE A 156 -13.01 -11.41 8.03
C PHE A 156 -12.75 -12.47 6.96
N ASP A 157 -13.77 -13.17 6.47
CA ASP A 157 -13.74 -14.19 5.41
C ASP A 157 -12.39 -14.93 5.28
N LEU A 158 -12.07 -15.72 6.30
CA LEU A 158 -10.83 -16.51 6.38
C LEU A 158 -10.72 -17.56 5.25
N SER A 159 -11.77 -17.76 4.44
CA SER A 159 -11.72 -18.64 3.27
C SER A 159 -10.64 -18.21 2.28
N LEU A 160 -10.35 -16.90 2.18
CA LEU A 160 -9.29 -16.35 1.33
C LEU A 160 -7.92 -16.98 1.66
N MET A 161 -7.60 -17.08 2.94
CA MET A 161 -6.33 -17.63 3.42
C MET A 161 -6.16 -19.12 3.15
N LYS A 162 -7.23 -19.83 2.75
CA LYS A 162 -7.16 -21.24 2.35
C LYS A 162 -6.76 -21.43 0.88
N THR A 163 -6.81 -20.37 0.08
CA THR A 163 -6.53 -20.44 -1.36
C THR A 163 -5.06 -20.17 -1.67
N LEU A 164 -4.46 -20.98 -2.56
CA LEU A 164 -3.08 -20.76 -3.00
C LEU A 164 -2.89 -19.41 -3.71
N ASN A 165 -3.90 -18.98 -4.48
CA ASN A 165 -3.88 -17.69 -5.19
C ASN A 165 -3.70 -16.50 -4.24
N PHE A 166 -4.34 -16.54 -3.06
CA PHE A 166 -4.16 -15.51 -2.05
C PHE A 166 -2.69 -15.43 -1.58
N TRP A 167 -2.09 -16.56 -1.23
CA TRP A 167 -0.70 -16.59 -0.74
C TRP A 167 0.33 -16.19 -1.79
N ILE A 168 0.10 -16.52 -3.06
CA ILE A 168 0.91 -16.05 -4.21
C ILE A 168 0.96 -14.51 -4.20
N VAL A 169 -0.21 -13.87 -4.17
CA VAL A 169 -0.30 -12.40 -4.23
C VAL A 169 0.16 -11.75 -2.92
N ALA A 170 -0.11 -12.39 -1.78
CA ALA A 170 0.31 -11.93 -0.47
C ALA A 170 1.83 -11.91 -0.32
N LEU A 171 2.53 -12.99 -0.68
CA LEU A 171 3.99 -13.08 -0.59
C LEU A 171 4.67 -12.01 -1.46
N ILE A 172 4.20 -11.85 -2.69
CA ILE A 172 4.67 -10.81 -3.61
C ILE A 172 4.46 -9.41 -3.00
N SER A 173 3.26 -9.15 -2.47
CA SER A 173 2.89 -7.84 -1.93
C SER A 173 3.64 -7.49 -0.65
N VAL A 174 3.78 -8.44 0.28
CA VAL A 174 4.47 -8.24 1.57
C VAL A 174 5.95 -7.94 1.32
N THR A 175 6.62 -8.75 0.51
CA THR A 175 8.04 -8.57 0.16
C THR A 175 8.28 -7.22 -0.51
N THR A 176 7.46 -6.89 -1.52
CA THR A 176 7.54 -5.63 -2.25
C THR A 176 7.34 -4.42 -1.32
N ARG A 177 6.35 -4.47 -0.42
CA ARG A 177 6.06 -3.37 0.53
C ARG A 177 7.16 -3.17 1.55
N LEU A 178 7.78 -4.26 2.02
CA LEU A 178 8.92 -4.23 2.92
C LEU A 178 10.11 -3.55 2.24
N ASN A 179 10.50 -4.04 1.07
CA ASN A 179 11.63 -3.54 0.31
C ASN A 179 11.45 -2.08 -0.12
N GLN A 180 10.23 -1.71 -0.56
CA GLN A 180 9.90 -0.32 -0.84
C GLN A 180 10.08 0.59 0.38
N SER A 181 9.68 0.12 1.57
CA SER A 181 9.82 0.90 2.80
C SER A 181 11.28 1.08 3.19
N ALA A 182 12.08 0.02 3.10
CA ALA A 182 13.51 0.07 3.39
C ALA A 182 14.22 1.07 2.47
N TRP A 183 13.95 1.01 1.16
CA TRP A 183 14.58 1.91 0.21
C TRP A 183 14.23 3.38 0.47
N TYR A 184 12.96 3.72 0.68
CA TYR A 184 12.58 5.12 0.96
C TYR A 184 13.19 5.66 2.26
N ILE A 185 13.39 4.82 3.28
CA ILE A 185 14.00 5.24 4.54
C ILE A 185 15.51 5.45 4.37
N TYR A 186 16.19 4.52 3.69
CA TYR A 186 17.65 4.45 3.71
C TYR A 186 18.35 4.96 2.45
N PHE A 187 17.65 5.24 1.35
CA PHE A 187 18.29 5.75 0.13
C PHE A 187 19.04 7.05 0.39
N VAL A 188 18.39 8.07 0.96
CA VAL A 188 19.03 9.37 1.22
C VAL A 188 20.20 9.22 2.21
N PRO A 189 20.05 8.58 3.39
CA PRO A 189 21.18 8.33 4.28
C PRO A 189 22.34 7.57 3.64
N ARG A 190 22.06 6.57 2.79
CA ARG A 190 23.07 5.80 2.06
C ARG A 190 23.81 6.66 1.03
N THR A 191 23.10 7.52 0.30
CA THR A 191 23.72 8.43 -0.67
C THR A 191 24.59 9.47 0.02
N VAL A 192 24.16 9.96 1.18
CA VAL A 192 24.96 10.86 2.02
C VAL A 192 26.18 10.16 2.62
N ALA A 193 26.04 8.90 3.04
CA ALA A 193 27.15 8.11 3.61
C ALA A 193 28.31 7.85 2.63
N ILE A 194 28.08 7.90 1.32
CA ILE A 194 29.16 7.81 0.30
C ILE A 194 29.70 9.17 -0.15
N GLY A 195 29.25 10.28 0.46
CA GLY A 195 29.83 11.61 0.29
C GLY A 195 29.00 12.63 -0.49
N PHE A 196 27.80 12.28 -0.97
CA PHE A 196 26.91 13.24 -1.65
C PHE A 196 26.15 14.11 -0.65
N SER A 197 25.74 15.29 -1.10
CA SER A 197 24.88 16.19 -0.32
C SER A 197 23.43 15.68 -0.23
N TYR A 198 22.69 16.17 0.76
CA TYR A 198 21.25 15.91 0.89
C TYR A 198 20.45 16.43 -0.32
N GLU A 199 20.88 17.54 -0.92
CA GLU A 199 20.23 18.13 -2.09
C GLU A 199 20.40 17.23 -3.32
N GLU A 200 21.62 16.76 -3.58
CA GLU A 200 21.90 15.81 -4.66
C GLU A 200 21.07 14.53 -4.51
N ALA A 201 21.04 13.94 -3.32
CA ALA A 201 20.25 12.72 -3.07
C ALA A 201 18.75 12.94 -3.34
N THR A 202 18.21 14.11 -2.97
CA THR A 202 16.81 14.45 -3.20
C THR A 202 16.50 14.64 -4.69
N ILE A 203 17.42 15.25 -5.43
CA ILE A 203 17.33 15.37 -6.91
C ILE A 203 17.30 13.98 -7.54
N MET A 204 18.14 13.04 -7.10
CA MET A 204 18.14 11.67 -7.62
C MET A 204 16.78 10.97 -7.43
N VAL A 205 16.16 11.10 -6.25
CA VAL A 205 14.81 10.55 -5.99
C VAL A 205 13.76 11.20 -6.89
N THR A 206 13.88 12.51 -7.11
CA THR A 206 12.93 13.28 -7.94
C THR A 206 13.00 12.84 -9.40
N VAL A 207 14.22 12.68 -9.93
CA VAL A 207 14.47 12.15 -11.28
C VAL A 207 13.91 10.72 -11.38
N ALA A 208 14.19 9.86 -10.40
CA ALA A 208 13.67 8.50 -10.37
C ALA A 208 12.12 8.44 -10.36
N ALA A 209 11.46 9.38 -9.69
CA ALA A 209 10.01 9.48 -9.65
C ALA A 209 9.39 9.92 -10.99
N LEU A 210 10.09 10.74 -11.79
CA LEU A 210 9.67 11.06 -13.16
C LEU A 210 9.68 9.80 -14.05
N PHE A 211 10.73 9.00 -13.96
CA PHE A 211 10.78 7.70 -14.65
C PHE A 211 9.65 6.78 -14.17
N GLN A 212 9.38 6.73 -12.86
CA GLN A 212 8.28 5.94 -12.33
C GLN A 212 6.92 6.34 -12.91
N LEU A 213 6.66 7.65 -13.08
CA LEU A 213 5.42 8.14 -13.66
C LEU A 213 5.22 7.58 -15.07
N VAL A 214 6.24 7.73 -15.93
CA VAL A 214 6.19 7.31 -17.33
C VAL A 214 6.10 5.78 -17.45
N ILE A 215 6.98 5.05 -16.74
CA ILE A 215 7.05 3.58 -16.83
C ILE A 215 5.80 2.93 -16.26
N THR A 216 5.22 3.45 -15.17
CA THR A 216 3.98 2.91 -14.62
C THR A 216 2.83 3.06 -15.61
N LEU A 217 2.72 4.21 -16.28
CA LEU A 217 1.67 4.45 -17.27
C LEU A 217 1.85 3.56 -18.51
N LEU A 218 3.07 3.48 -19.05
CA LEU A 218 3.37 2.62 -20.19
C LEU A 218 3.17 1.14 -19.88
N GLY A 219 3.62 0.67 -18.71
CA GLY A 219 3.41 -0.70 -18.27
C GLY A 219 1.93 -1.04 -18.08
N SER A 220 1.16 -0.10 -17.56
CA SER A 220 -0.31 -0.24 -17.43
C SER A 220 -1.01 -0.27 -18.78
N ALA A 221 -0.60 0.58 -19.72
CA ALA A 221 -1.11 0.58 -21.09
C ALA A 221 -0.76 -0.70 -21.84
N ALA A 222 0.45 -1.24 -21.66
CA ALA A 222 0.87 -2.50 -22.28
C ALA A 222 -0.01 -3.67 -21.81
N VAL A 223 -0.29 -3.77 -20.52
CA VAL A 223 -1.22 -4.75 -19.96
C VAL A 223 -2.65 -4.52 -20.45
N TYR A 224 -3.11 -3.26 -20.52
CA TYR A 224 -4.44 -2.91 -21.04
C TYR A 224 -4.64 -3.37 -22.49
N THR A 225 -3.61 -3.30 -23.33
CA THR A 225 -3.70 -3.77 -24.73
C THR A 225 -3.74 -5.29 -24.86
N GLU A 226 -3.62 -6.06 -23.78
CA GLU A 226 -3.55 -7.53 -23.74
C GLU A 226 -2.40 -8.14 -24.56
N LYS A 227 -1.53 -7.32 -25.15
CA LYS A 227 -0.33 -7.78 -25.88
C LYS A 227 0.68 -8.45 -24.97
N VAL A 228 0.65 -8.14 -23.68
CA VAL A 228 1.60 -8.69 -22.69
C VAL A 228 0.83 -9.15 -21.45
N GLN A 229 1.14 -10.37 -21.00
CA GLN A 229 0.57 -10.95 -19.79
C GLN A 229 1.11 -10.24 -18.53
N VAL A 230 0.23 -9.97 -17.56
CA VAL A 230 0.55 -9.33 -16.28
C VAL A 230 1.68 -10.06 -15.55
N THR A 231 1.63 -11.39 -15.51
CA THR A 231 2.63 -12.25 -14.87
C THR A 231 4.02 -12.10 -15.48
N SER A 232 4.12 -11.91 -16.79
CA SER A 232 5.39 -11.72 -17.50
C SER A 232 6.01 -10.36 -17.17
N VAL A 233 5.23 -9.28 -17.26
CA VAL A 233 5.72 -7.94 -16.89
C VAL A 233 6.14 -7.91 -15.42
N MET A 234 5.32 -8.52 -14.54
CA MET A 234 5.61 -8.61 -13.11
C MET A 234 6.93 -9.33 -12.83
N THR A 235 7.19 -10.45 -13.51
CA THR A 235 8.44 -11.22 -13.33
C THR A 235 9.65 -10.38 -13.71
N VAL A 236 9.60 -9.68 -14.85
CA VAL A 236 10.67 -8.78 -15.30
C VAL A 236 10.88 -7.66 -14.29
N SER A 237 9.82 -6.97 -13.86
CA SER A 237 9.92 -5.85 -12.92
C SER A 237 10.45 -6.28 -11.54
N VAL A 238 10.01 -7.42 -11.00
CA VAL A 238 10.55 -7.97 -9.74
C VAL A 238 12.03 -8.29 -9.86
N THR A 239 12.45 -8.83 -11.01
CA THR A 239 13.87 -9.14 -11.28
C THR A 239 14.70 -7.87 -11.33
N LEU A 240 14.22 -6.83 -12.03
CA LEU A 240 14.90 -5.54 -12.11
C LEU A 240 15.04 -4.88 -10.73
N VAL A 241 14.03 -4.98 -9.86
CA VAL A 241 14.12 -4.50 -8.48
C VAL A 241 15.21 -5.26 -7.69
N ALA A 242 15.28 -6.59 -7.82
CA ALA A 242 16.30 -7.39 -7.14
C ALA A 242 17.70 -7.02 -7.65
N VAL A 243 17.88 -6.89 -8.97
CA VAL A 243 19.14 -6.45 -9.57
C VAL A 243 19.55 -5.08 -9.06
N ALA A 244 18.63 -4.11 -8.99
CA ALA A 244 18.92 -2.78 -8.48
C ALA A 244 19.43 -2.79 -7.03
N PHE A 245 18.88 -3.65 -6.18
CA PHE A 245 19.37 -3.85 -4.81
C PHE A 245 20.77 -4.46 -4.77
N PHE A 246 21.02 -5.48 -5.59
CA PHE A 246 22.35 -6.09 -5.64
C PHE A 246 23.38 -5.13 -6.19
N VAL A 247 23.06 -4.34 -7.22
CA VAL A 247 24.00 -3.40 -7.85
C VAL A 247 24.33 -2.22 -6.93
N ASP A 248 23.43 -1.83 -6.03
CA ASP A 248 23.55 -0.63 -5.17
C ASP A 248 24.90 -0.47 -4.43
N PRO A 249 25.48 -1.51 -3.78
CA PRO A 249 26.75 -1.40 -3.07
C PRO A 249 27.94 -1.00 -3.96
N TRP A 250 27.86 -1.27 -5.27
CA TRP A 250 28.90 -0.95 -6.24
C TRP A 250 28.68 0.41 -6.92
N THR A 251 27.58 1.10 -6.62
CA THR A 251 27.30 2.43 -7.17
C THR A 251 27.93 3.52 -6.30
N THR A 252 28.85 4.28 -6.89
CA THR A 252 29.62 5.34 -6.22
C THR A 252 29.60 6.67 -6.98
N SER A 253 29.42 6.64 -8.30
CA SER A 253 29.31 7.85 -9.13
C SER A 253 27.89 8.38 -9.14
N TRP A 254 27.72 9.70 -9.22
CA TRP A 254 26.43 10.39 -9.25
C TRP A 254 25.50 9.79 -10.31
N TRP A 255 26.02 9.52 -11.52
CA TRP A 255 25.27 8.92 -12.61
C TRP A 255 24.85 7.48 -12.33
N SER A 256 25.74 6.68 -11.73
CA SER A 256 25.46 5.28 -11.38
C SER A 256 24.39 5.16 -10.30
N VAL A 257 24.45 5.99 -9.25
CA VAL A 257 23.47 6.01 -8.16
C VAL A 257 22.13 6.52 -8.69
N SER A 258 22.13 7.58 -9.50
CA SER A 258 20.92 8.13 -10.13
C SER A 258 20.24 7.11 -11.06
N ALA A 259 21.02 6.42 -11.90
CA ALA A 259 20.51 5.41 -12.80
C ALA A 259 19.94 4.20 -12.03
N ASN A 260 20.62 3.74 -10.97
CA ASN A 260 20.14 2.66 -10.12
C ASN A 260 18.85 3.04 -9.38
N ALA A 261 18.78 4.28 -8.86
CA ALA A 261 17.57 4.81 -8.23
C ALA A 261 16.40 4.88 -9.23
N ALA A 262 16.63 5.36 -10.44
CA ALA A 262 15.60 5.41 -11.48
C ALA A 262 15.11 4.01 -11.86
N LEU A 263 16.01 3.04 -12.03
CA LEU A 263 15.67 1.64 -12.29
C LEU A 263 14.83 1.05 -11.14
N PHE A 264 15.27 1.26 -9.90
CA PHE A 264 14.57 0.76 -8.72
C PHE A 264 13.17 1.35 -8.59
N VAL A 265 13.04 2.68 -8.56
CA VAL A 265 11.77 3.36 -8.26
C VAL A 265 10.75 3.12 -9.38
N SER A 266 11.19 3.11 -10.64
CA SER A 266 10.31 2.79 -11.77
C SER A 266 9.83 1.34 -11.76
N SER A 267 10.75 0.39 -11.58
CA SER A 267 10.41 -1.05 -11.51
C SER A 267 9.52 -1.34 -10.30
N MET A 268 9.85 -0.79 -9.13
CA MET A 268 9.07 -0.95 -7.91
C MET A 268 7.67 -0.35 -8.04
N GLY A 269 7.54 0.81 -8.70
CA GLY A 269 6.25 1.42 -9.03
C GLY A 269 5.37 0.49 -9.86
N LEU A 270 5.96 -0.13 -10.89
CA LEU A 270 5.28 -1.08 -11.76
C LEU A 270 4.89 -2.36 -11.01
N VAL A 271 5.80 -2.96 -10.22
CA VAL A 271 5.51 -4.13 -9.37
C VAL A 271 4.31 -3.86 -8.46
N PHE A 272 4.28 -2.69 -7.81
CA PHE A 272 3.18 -2.36 -6.91
C PHE A 272 1.84 -2.23 -7.65
N ASN A 273 1.85 -1.60 -8.83
CA ASN A 273 0.64 -1.45 -9.65
C ASN A 273 0.11 -2.81 -10.15
N LEU A 274 1.01 -3.63 -10.69
CA LEU A 274 0.68 -4.96 -11.19
C LEU A 274 0.21 -5.90 -10.08
N ALA A 275 0.77 -5.79 -8.86
CA ALA A 275 0.27 -6.53 -7.71
C ALA A 275 -1.21 -6.23 -7.43
N GLU A 276 -1.66 -4.98 -7.62
CA GLU A 276 -3.08 -4.63 -7.45
C GLU A 276 -3.96 -5.29 -8.50
N ILE A 277 -3.49 -5.32 -9.76
CA ILE A 277 -4.17 -5.98 -10.87
C ILE A 277 -4.27 -7.48 -10.61
N MET A 278 -3.19 -8.12 -10.13
CA MET A 278 -3.19 -9.54 -9.77
C MET A 278 -4.15 -9.87 -8.63
N VAL A 279 -4.28 -8.99 -7.61
CA VAL A 279 -5.32 -9.17 -6.56
C VAL A 279 -6.68 -9.29 -7.23
N LYS A 280 -7.03 -8.33 -8.10
CA LYS A 280 -8.33 -8.32 -8.75
C LYS A 280 -8.53 -9.52 -9.68
N GLU A 281 -7.52 -9.86 -10.48
CA GLU A 281 -7.60 -10.96 -11.45
C GLU A 281 -7.71 -12.33 -10.76
N PHE A 282 -6.99 -12.57 -9.66
CA PHE A 282 -6.92 -13.90 -9.05
C PHE A 282 -7.91 -14.13 -7.93
N ILE A 283 -8.32 -13.06 -7.22
CA ILE A 283 -9.24 -13.14 -6.09
C ILE A 283 -10.64 -12.67 -6.49
N GLY A 284 -10.75 -11.83 -7.52
CA GLY A 284 -12.00 -11.23 -7.92
C GLY A 284 -12.32 -9.95 -7.16
N VAL A 285 -13.22 -9.15 -7.74
CA VAL A 285 -13.61 -7.83 -7.24
C VAL A 285 -14.34 -7.92 -5.90
N GLU A 286 -15.19 -8.93 -5.71
CA GLU A 286 -16.04 -9.06 -4.53
C GLU A 286 -15.24 -9.21 -3.24
N LYS A 287 -14.17 -10.01 -3.28
CA LYS A 287 -13.30 -10.27 -2.12
C LYS A 287 -12.05 -9.37 -2.09
N MET A 288 -11.95 -8.40 -3.01
CA MET A 288 -10.78 -7.53 -3.15
C MET A 288 -10.51 -6.69 -1.90
N ALA A 289 -11.54 -6.13 -1.27
CA ALA A 289 -11.38 -5.34 -0.05
C ALA A 289 -10.82 -6.20 1.10
N ASN A 290 -11.37 -7.40 1.30
CA ASN A 290 -10.91 -8.35 2.32
C ASN A 290 -9.47 -8.80 2.04
N ALA A 291 -9.14 -9.11 0.79
CA ALA A 291 -7.79 -9.48 0.40
C ALA A 291 -6.77 -8.36 0.64
N LEU A 292 -7.10 -7.11 0.25
CA LEU A 292 -6.25 -5.95 0.52
C LEU A 292 -6.09 -5.68 2.02
N GLY A 293 -7.13 -5.92 2.81
CA GLY A 293 -7.09 -5.85 4.27
C GLY A 293 -6.10 -6.84 4.86
N TRP A 294 -6.22 -8.13 4.52
CA TRP A 294 -5.31 -9.16 5.00
C TRP A 294 -3.87 -8.99 4.52
N ILE A 295 -3.67 -8.66 3.24
CA ILE A 295 -2.34 -8.35 2.70
C ILE A 295 -1.75 -7.13 3.42
N GLY A 296 -2.57 -6.11 3.69
CA GLY A 296 -2.18 -4.93 4.45
C GLY A 296 -1.76 -5.26 5.88
N PHE A 297 -2.51 -6.11 6.57
CA PHE A 297 -2.19 -6.61 7.90
C PHE A 297 -0.87 -7.37 7.93
N LEU A 298 -0.71 -8.38 7.06
CA LEU A 298 0.52 -9.17 6.92
C LEU A 298 1.73 -8.30 6.56
N SER A 299 1.53 -7.28 5.71
CA SER A 299 2.61 -6.34 5.40
C SER A 299 2.94 -5.45 6.58
N GLY A 300 1.92 -5.00 7.32
CA GLY A 300 2.07 -4.12 8.47
C GLY A 300 2.88 -4.73 9.62
N THR A 301 2.80 -6.06 9.82
CA THR A 301 3.58 -6.75 10.85
C THR A 301 5.06 -6.86 10.50
N VAL A 302 5.42 -6.96 9.22
CA VAL A 302 6.82 -7.16 8.79
C VAL A 302 7.52 -5.84 8.42
N ARG A 303 6.78 -4.81 7.96
CA ARG A 303 7.35 -3.51 7.55
C ARG A 303 8.19 -2.79 8.61
N PRO A 304 7.92 -2.87 9.93
CA PRO A 304 8.79 -2.27 10.93
C PRO A 304 10.24 -2.77 10.84
N LEU A 305 10.45 -4.04 10.44
CA LEU A 305 11.78 -4.59 10.22
C LEU A 305 12.56 -3.85 9.14
N ALA A 306 11.87 -3.31 8.13
CA ALA A 306 12.46 -2.54 7.06
C ALA A 306 13.14 -1.25 7.56
N GLY A 307 12.64 -0.67 8.66
CA GLY A 307 13.19 0.53 9.30
C GLY A 307 14.19 0.25 10.43
N PHE A 308 14.45 -1.02 10.75
CA PHE A 308 15.39 -1.41 11.81
C PHE A 308 16.61 -2.15 11.25
N ILE A 309 16.39 -3.17 10.40
CA ILE A 309 17.46 -4.06 9.94
C ILE A 309 18.59 -3.32 9.22
N PRO A 310 18.33 -2.45 8.22
CA PRO A 310 19.41 -1.75 7.52
C PRO A 310 20.19 -0.80 8.43
N GLY A 311 19.53 -0.16 9.39
CA GLY A 311 20.17 0.70 10.38
C GLY A 311 21.10 -0.10 11.30
N TRP A 312 20.60 -1.20 11.87
CA TRP A 312 21.41 -2.08 12.72
C TRP A 312 22.63 -2.66 11.97
N ILE A 313 22.50 -2.97 10.67
CA ILE A 313 23.63 -3.40 9.84
C ILE A 313 24.63 -2.25 9.66
N TYR A 314 24.14 -1.03 9.42
CA TYR A 314 24.99 0.15 9.28
C TYR A 314 25.80 0.41 10.56
N ASP A 315 25.15 0.35 11.72
CA ASP A 315 25.80 0.59 13.02
C ASP A 315 26.94 -0.41 13.30
N ASN A 316 26.80 -1.67 12.85
CA ASN A 316 27.80 -2.72 13.06
C ASN A 316 28.90 -2.77 11.99
N THR A 317 28.66 -2.25 10.78
CA THR A 317 29.55 -2.45 9.63
C THR A 317 30.05 -1.16 8.99
N GLY A 318 29.49 -0.01 9.36
CA GLY A 318 29.79 1.30 8.78
C GLY A 318 29.24 1.53 7.37
N GLY A 319 28.47 0.59 6.81
CA GLY A 319 27.96 0.69 5.45
C GLY A 319 26.65 -0.06 5.23
N TYR A 320 25.86 0.37 4.24
CA TYR A 320 24.59 -0.28 3.96
C TYR A 320 24.69 -1.45 2.97
N GLY A 321 25.85 -1.70 2.35
CA GLY A 321 25.95 -2.66 1.24
C GLY A 321 25.38 -4.05 1.55
N LYS A 322 25.67 -4.59 2.74
CA LYS A 322 25.11 -5.87 3.19
C LYS A 322 23.59 -5.83 3.37
N ALA A 323 23.04 -4.71 3.85
CA ALA A 323 21.60 -4.54 4.01
C ALA A 323 20.88 -4.54 2.67
N PHE A 324 21.40 -3.82 1.67
CA PHE A 324 20.82 -3.79 0.32
C PHE A 324 20.91 -5.17 -0.36
N CYS A 325 22.01 -5.93 -0.17
CA CYS A 325 22.08 -7.32 -0.64
C CYS A 325 21.02 -8.23 0.00
N ILE A 326 20.77 -8.11 1.31
CA ILE A 326 19.72 -8.88 2.00
C ILE A 326 18.34 -8.53 1.45
N LEU A 327 18.04 -7.25 1.25
CA LEU A 327 16.78 -6.80 0.65
C LEU A 327 16.60 -7.31 -0.79
N GLY A 328 17.68 -7.36 -1.57
CA GLY A 328 17.70 -7.96 -2.90
C GLY A 328 17.41 -9.47 -2.88
N ALA A 329 18.03 -10.21 -1.96
CA ALA A 329 17.75 -11.64 -1.77
C ALA A 329 16.30 -11.90 -1.33
N MET A 330 15.77 -11.05 -0.45
CA MET A 330 14.34 -11.08 -0.09
C MET A 330 13.46 -10.80 -1.30
N GLN A 331 13.80 -9.86 -2.19
CA GLN A 331 12.99 -9.59 -3.38
C GLN A 331 12.90 -10.80 -4.31
N ILE A 332 13.97 -11.60 -4.43
CA ILE A 332 13.97 -12.81 -5.26
C ILE A 332 12.91 -13.81 -4.80
N THR A 333 12.58 -13.88 -3.50
CA THR A 333 11.55 -14.82 -3.02
C THR A 333 10.17 -14.52 -3.60
N ALA A 334 9.91 -13.30 -4.08
CA ALA A 334 8.68 -12.94 -4.79
C ALA A 334 8.59 -13.56 -6.21
N LEU A 335 9.68 -14.09 -6.77
CA LEU A 335 9.68 -14.78 -8.06
C LEU A 335 9.15 -16.21 -7.96
N VAL A 336 9.37 -16.90 -6.84
CA VAL A 336 8.90 -18.27 -6.59
C VAL A 336 7.40 -18.45 -6.87
N PRO A 337 6.49 -17.63 -6.29
CA PRO A 337 5.06 -17.77 -6.54
C PRO A 337 4.66 -17.46 -8.00
N LEU A 338 5.42 -16.61 -8.70
CA LEU A 338 5.18 -16.31 -10.12
C LEU A 338 5.53 -17.51 -11.02
N VAL A 339 6.65 -18.19 -10.73
CA VAL A 339 7.08 -19.40 -11.45
C VAL A 339 6.09 -20.54 -11.21
N ILE A 340 5.67 -20.77 -9.95
CA ILE A 340 4.66 -21.79 -9.62
C ILE A 340 3.37 -21.57 -10.40
N LYS A 341 2.95 -20.31 -10.57
CA LYS A 341 1.75 -19.98 -11.33
C LYS A 341 1.92 -20.28 -12.82
N ARG A 342 3.06 -19.92 -13.42
CA ARG A 342 3.36 -20.24 -14.84
C ARG A 342 3.37 -21.74 -15.12
N LEU A 343 3.85 -22.55 -14.18
CA LEU A 343 3.90 -24.01 -14.35
C LEU A 343 2.53 -24.70 -14.25
N LYS A 344 1.49 -24.00 -13.76
CA LYS A 344 0.13 -24.53 -13.60
C LYS A 344 -0.84 -24.06 -14.69
N GLN A 345 -0.41 -23.20 -15.61
CA GLN A 345 -1.20 -22.73 -16.76
C GLN A 345 -0.88 -23.57 -17.99
#